data_AF-A0AAW9W8K5-F1
#
_entry.id   AF-A0AAW9W8K5-F1
#
_cell.length_a   1.000
_cell.length_b   1.000
_cell.length_c   1.000
_cell.angle_alpha   90.00
_cell.angle_beta   90.00
_cell.angle_gamma   90.00
#
_symmetry.space_group_name_H-M   'P 1'
#
loop_
_entity.id
_entity.type
_entity.pdbx_description
1 polymer ?
#
loop_
_entity_poly.entity_id
_entity_poly.type
_entity_poly.pdbx_seq_one_letter_code
_entity_poly.pdbx_strand_id
1 'polypeptide(L)'
;MTKVRINWVDFGKGFAIFLVLVGHVFIGLSESNKFSIANDVLLFLIAQIYIFHIPVFFALSGYFFRPVSDLKEFWYYAKKKTIILGIPYIFYSIIHFCLQKLAGASVRVPTTIHNLLNIYRYPLGVSWYLYTLWSIL
;
A
#
# COMPACT_ATOMS: atom_id res chain seq x y z
N MET A 1 -30.23 -4.60 -1.11
CA MET A 1 -30.00 -3.88 0.16
C MET A 1 -28.92 -2.85 -0.07
N THR A 2 -29.23 -1.56 0.05
CA THR A 2 -28.26 -0.48 -0.04
C THR A 2 -27.29 -0.60 1.13
N LYS A 3 -26.01 -0.76 0.83
CA LYS A 3 -24.95 -0.92 1.84
C LYS A 3 -24.78 0.44 2.53
N VAL A 4 -25.23 0.56 3.79
CA VAL A 4 -25.07 1.79 4.57
C VAL A 4 -23.58 2.08 4.72
N ARG A 5 -23.15 3.24 4.22
CA ARG A 5 -21.77 3.72 4.37
C ARG A 5 -21.55 4.25 5.78
N ILE A 6 -20.34 4.06 6.30
CA ILE A 6 -19.96 4.53 7.63
C ILE A 6 -19.04 5.74 7.45
N ASN A 7 -19.60 6.94 7.62
CA ASN A 7 -18.94 8.21 7.27
C ASN A 7 -17.58 8.40 7.96
N TRP A 8 -17.46 8.04 9.25
CA TRP A 8 -16.19 8.19 9.97
C TRP A 8 -15.10 7.24 9.46
N VAL A 9 -15.47 6.05 8.99
CA VAL A 9 -14.52 5.09 8.39
C VAL A 9 -14.05 5.59 7.03
N ASP A 10 -14.97 6.11 6.23
CA ASP A 10 -14.64 6.69 4.92
C ASP A 10 -13.72 7.91 5.08
N PHE A 11 -14.01 8.79 6.04
CA PHE A 11 -13.14 9.91 6.41
C PHE A 11 -11.77 9.42 6.89
N GLY A 12 -11.72 8.45 7.82
CA GLY A 12 -10.46 7.92 8.34
C GLY A 12 -9.58 7.31 7.25
N LYS A 13 -10.17 6.61 6.28
CA LYS A 13 -9.45 6.08 5.12
C LYS A 13 -8.91 7.20 4.24
N GLY A 14 -9.73 8.21 3.95
CA GLY A 14 -9.29 9.39 3.19
C GLY A 14 -8.14 10.12 3.87
N PHE A 15 -8.23 10.33 5.18
CA PHE A 15 -7.18 10.96 5.98
C PHE A 15 -5.89 10.14 5.98
N ALA A 16 -5.98 8.82 6.16
CA ALA A 16 -4.81 7.95 6.09
C ALA A 16 -4.14 7.97 4.71
N ILE A 17 -4.91 7.95 3.61
CA ILE A 17 -4.39 8.07 2.24
C ILE A 17 -3.71 9.44 2.04
N PHE A 18 -4.31 10.51 2.56
CA PHE A 18 -3.70 11.84 2.52
C PHE A 18 -2.36 11.86 3.26
N LEU A 19 -2.26 11.23 4.43
CA LEU A 19 -1.00 11.13 5.17
C LEU A 19 0.07 10.33 4.42
N VAL A 20 -0.29 9.27 3.67
CA VAL A 20 0.65 8.55 2.78
C VAL A 20 1.24 9.51 1.74
N LEU A 21 0.38 10.32 1.09
CA LEU A 21 0.82 11.31 0.12
C LEU A 21 1.79 12.32 0.76
N VAL A 22 1.41 12.90 1.90
CA VAL A 22 2.25 13.87 2.63
C VAL A 22 3.59 13.25 3.03
N GLY A 23 3.59 12.03 3.57
CA GLY A 23 4.80 11.32 3.95
C GLY A 23 5.75 11.12 2.76
N HIS A 24 5.24 10.68 1.61
CA HIS A 24 6.05 10.52 0.40
C HIS A 24 6.57 11.84 -0.17
N VAL A 25 5.80 12.93 -0.08
CA VAL A 25 6.26 14.26 -0.46
C VAL A 25 7.42 14.70 0.45
N PHE A 26 7.31 14.53 1.77
CA PHE A 26 8.37 14.90 2.71
C PHE A 26 9.63 14.07 2.52
N ILE A 27 9.50 12.77 2.28
CA ILE A 27 10.64 11.90 1.93
C ILE A 27 11.30 12.41 0.65
N GLY A 28 10.52 12.70 -0.40
CA GLY A 28 11.07 13.24 -1.64
C GLY A 28 11.80 14.56 -1.46
N LEU A 29 11.30 15.45 -0.60
CA LEU A 29 11.96 16.72 -0.25
C LEU A 29 13.27 16.49 0.50
N SER A 30 13.27 15.62 1.51
CA SER A 30 14.47 15.27 2.29
C SER A 30 15.55 14.65 1.39
N GLU A 31 15.18 13.68 0.56
CA GLU A 31 16.10 12.97 -0.32
C GLU A 31 16.61 13.81 -1.49
N SER A 32 15.97 14.95 -1.79
CA SER A 32 16.44 15.87 -2.83
C SER A 32 17.68 16.67 -2.44
N ASN A 33 18.05 16.69 -1.15
CA ASN A 33 19.14 17.50 -0.57
C ASN A 33 19.03 19.02 -0.83
N LYS A 34 17.89 19.53 -1.31
CA LYS A 34 17.68 20.96 -1.59
C LYS A 34 17.35 21.79 -0.35
N PHE A 35 16.93 21.15 0.74
CA PHE A 35 16.43 21.79 1.96
C PHE A 35 17.20 21.32 3.20
N SER A 36 18.54 21.37 3.14
CA SER A 36 19.42 20.86 4.21
C SER A 36 19.13 21.47 5.59
N ILE A 37 18.82 22.76 5.66
CA ILE A 37 18.52 23.49 6.91
C ILE A 37 17.23 23.00 7.58
N ALA A 38 16.26 22.54 6.79
CA ALA A 38 14.96 22.06 7.29
C ALA A 38 14.89 20.53 7.40
N ASN A 39 15.99 19.82 7.11
CA ASN A 39 15.97 18.37 6.97
C ASN A 39 15.62 17.64 8.29
N ASP A 40 16.12 18.13 9.43
CA ASP A 40 15.80 17.56 10.73
C ASP A 40 14.31 17.67 11.06
N VAL A 41 13.70 18.81 10.71
CA VAL A 41 12.24 19.03 10.86
C VAL A 41 11.46 18.09 9.93
N LEU A 42 11.89 17.94 8.68
CA LEU A 42 11.30 17.00 7.72
C LEU A 42 11.35 15.57 8.25
N LEU A 43 12.50 15.11 8.72
CA LEU A 43 12.67 13.76 9.28
C LEU A 43 11.80 13.54 10.51
N PHE A 44 11.69 14.54 11.39
CA PHE A 44 10.78 14.49 12.53
C PHE A 44 9.32 14.33 12.08
N LEU A 45 8.85 15.13 11.13
CA LEU A 45 7.49 15.04 10.60
C LEU A 45 7.22 13.70 9.92
N ILE A 46 8.17 13.19 9.14
CA ILE A 46 8.10 11.86 8.52
C ILE A 46 7.92 10.81 9.61
N ALA A 47 8.75 10.82 10.66
CA ALA A 47 8.65 9.87 11.76
C ALA A 47 7.26 9.91 12.43
N GLN A 48 6.73 11.10 12.72
CA GLN A 48 5.39 11.24 13.32
C GLN A 48 4.30 10.64 12.44
N ILE A 49 4.33 10.91 11.13
CA ILE A 49 3.35 10.35 10.18
C ILE A 49 3.46 8.82 10.14
N TYR A 50 4.68 8.29 10.02
CA TYR A 50 4.95 6.86 9.84
C TYR A 50 4.57 5.98 11.03
N ILE A 51 4.55 6.53 12.25
CA ILE A 51 4.18 5.78 13.46
C ILE A 51 2.73 5.29 13.43
N PHE A 52 1.79 6.05 12.83
CA PHE A 52 0.36 5.72 12.96
C PHE A 52 -0.40 5.56 11.65
N HIS A 53 0.00 6.24 10.56
CA HIS A 53 -0.86 6.26 9.37
C HIS A 53 -1.08 4.86 8.76
N ILE A 54 -0.03 4.02 8.70
CA ILE A 54 -0.13 2.63 8.23
C ILE A 54 -0.93 1.76 9.22
N PRO A 55 -0.63 1.72 10.54
CA PRO A 55 -1.45 0.99 11.51
C PRO A 55 -2.94 1.34 11.48
N VAL A 56 -3.27 2.64 11.42
CA VAL A 56 -4.66 3.11 11.33
C VAL A 56 -5.31 2.67 10.02
N PHE A 57 -4.58 2.73 8.90
CA PHE A 57 -5.11 2.28 7.61
C PHE A 57 -5.42 0.78 7.59
N PHE A 58 -4.57 -0.04 8.22
CA PHE A 58 -4.82 -1.47 8.40
C PHE A 58 -6.01 -1.73 9.32
N ALA A 59 -6.12 -1.03 10.46
CA ALA A 59 -7.25 -1.16 11.38
C ALA A 59 -8.59 -0.83 10.70
N LEU A 60 -8.64 0.27 9.93
CA LEU A 60 -9.84 0.67 9.18
C LEU A 60 -10.18 -0.30 8.04
N SER A 61 -9.19 -0.98 7.47
CA SER A 61 -9.40 -2.02 6.45
C SER A 61 -9.90 -3.32 7.09
N GLY A 62 -9.39 -3.66 8.28
CA GLY A 62 -9.82 -4.80 9.09
C GLY A 62 -11.18 -4.62 9.76
N TYR A 63 -11.69 -3.40 9.92
CA TYR A 63 -12.99 -3.11 10.54
C TYR A 63 -14.17 -3.86 9.89
N PHE A 64 -14.08 -4.14 8.58
CA PHE A 64 -15.11 -4.87 7.84
C PHE A 64 -14.86 -6.38 7.79
N PHE A 65 -13.88 -6.88 8.53
CA PHE A 65 -13.64 -8.30 8.67
C PHE A 65 -14.86 -8.98 9.29
N ARG A 66 -15.23 -10.13 8.72
CA ARG A 66 -16.32 -10.96 9.24
C ARG A 66 -15.70 -12.27 9.66
N PRO A 67 -15.92 -12.72 10.91
CA PRO A 67 -15.44 -14.01 11.34
C PRO A 67 -16.11 -15.09 10.50
N VAL A 68 -15.35 -16.13 10.22
CA VAL A 68 -15.78 -17.25 9.39
C VAL A 68 -16.07 -18.44 10.30
N SER A 69 -17.18 -19.12 10.06
CA SER A 69 -17.70 -20.15 10.98
C SER A 69 -17.33 -21.57 10.58
N ASP A 70 -17.10 -21.82 9.29
CA ASP A 70 -16.83 -23.15 8.74
C ASP A 70 -15.72 -23.10 7.67
N LEU A 71 -15.03 -24.23 7.47
CA LEU A 71 -13.97 -24.41 6.47
C LEU A 71 -14.46 -24.11 5.05
N LYS A 72 -15.70 -24.47 4.72
CA LYS A 72 -16.27 -24.18 3.40
C LYS A 72 -16.45 -22.67 3.17
N GLU A 73 -16.89 -21.95 4.20
CA GLU A 73 -17.01 -20.50 4.18
C GLU A 73 -15.63 -19.82 4.10
N PHE A 74 -14.62 -20.40 4.77
CA PHE A 74 -13.24 -19.92 4.72
C PHE A 74 -12.66 -20.03 3.32
N TRP A 75 -12.80 -21.20 2.67
CA TRP A 75 -12.32 -21.38 1.29
C TRP A 75 -12.99 -20.41 0.32
N TYR A 76 -14.29 -20.17 0.48
CA TYR A 76 -15.00 -19.19 -0.35
C TYR A 76 -14.51 -17.76 -0.10
N TYR A 77 -14.35 -17.36 1.16
CA TYR A 77 -13.78 -16.07 1.56
C TYR A 77 -12.35 -15.88 1.02
N ALA A 78 -11.50 -16.90 1.21
CA ALA A 78 -10.11 -16.92 0.77
C ALA A 78 -9.99 -16.75 -0.74
N LYS A 79 -10.75 -17.52 -1.51
CA LYS A 79 -10.79 -17.43 -2.97
C LYS A 79 -11.25 -16.04 -3.43
N LYS A 80 -12.33 -15.53 -2.83
CA LYS A 80 -12.87 -14.20 -3.17
C LYS A 80 -11.86 -13.09 -2.88
N LYS A 81 -11.24 -13.09 -1.70
CA LYS A 81 -10.25 -12.09 -1.30
C LYS A 81 -8.98 -12.20 -2.15
N THR A 82 -8.55 -13.43 -2.50
CA THR A 82 -7.44 -13.67 -3.44
C THR A 82 -7.71 -13.07 -4.81
N ILE A 83 -8.93 -13.20 -5.35
CA ILE A 83 -9.28 -12.60 -6.65
C ILE A 83 -9.34 -11.07 -6.55
N ILE A 84 -9.99 -10.54 -5.51
CA ILE A 84 -10.18 -9.09 -5.32
C ILE A 84 -8.85 -8.37 -5.11
N LEU A 85 -7.89 -8.97 -4.40
CA LEU A 85 -6.58 -8.36 -4.13
C LEU A 85 -5.52 -8.76 -5.15
N GLY A 86 -5.54 -10.01 -5.61
CA GLY A 86 -4.55 -10.57 -6.54
C GLY A 86 -4.64 -9.96 -7.93
N ILE A 87 -5.86 -9.70 -8.45
CA ILE A 87 -6.00 -9.06 -9.77
C ILE A 87 -5.38 -7.65 -9.77
N PRO A 88 -5.75 -6.73 -8.86
CA PRO A 88 -5.09 -5.42 -8.76
C PRO A 88 -3.59 -5.51 -8.50
N TYR A 89 -3.14 -6.49 -7.69
CA TYR A 89 -1.73 -6.68 -7.38
C TYR A 89 -0.89 -7.02 -8.63
N ILE A 90 -1.33 -8.00 -9.42
CA ILE A 90 -0.65 -8.40 -10.66
C ILE A 90 -0.70 -7.26 -11.66
N PHE A 91 -1.87 -6.66 -11.86
CA PHE A 91 -2.06 -5.54 -12.78
C PHE A 91 -1.14 -4.37 -12.44
N TYR A 92 -1.11 -3.95 -11.18
CA TYR A 92 -0.24 -2.87 -10.72
C TYR A 92 1.23 -3.23 -10.88
N SER A 93 1.63 -4.47 -10.56
CA SER A 93 3.03 -4.92 -10.69
C SER A 93 3.52 -4.88 -12.14
N ILE A 94 2.68 -5.31 -13.09
CA ILE A 94 2.99 -5.26 -14.52
C ILE A 94 3.10 -3.81 -14.99
N ILE A 95 2.13 -2.96 -14.65
CA ILE A 95 2.16 -1.53 -15.03
C ILE A 95 3.38 -0.85 -14.43
N HIS A 96 3.67 -1.07 -13.15
CA HIS A 96 4.82 -0.50 -12.46
C HIS A 96 6.13 -0.90 -13.15
N PHE A 97 6.28 -2.18 -13.51
CA PHE A 97 7.43 -2.66 -14.26
C PHE A 97 7.54 -2.00 -15.65
N CYS A 98 6.45 -1.94 -16.41
CA CYS A 98 6.44 -1.29 -17.73
C CYS A 98 6.82 0.19 -17.65
N LEU A 99 6.23 0.93 -16.70
CA LEU A 99 6.54 2.35 -16.48
C LEU A 99 8.02 2.55 -16.11
N GLN A 100 8.58 1.68 -15.28
CA GLN A 100 10.00 1.74 -14.96
C GLN A 100 10.89 1.44 -16.19
N LYS A 101 10.51 0.49 -17.04
CA LYS A 101 11.27 0.24 -18.28
C LYS A 101 11.22 1.42 -19.23
N LEU A 102 10.09 2.10 -19.34
CA LEU A 102 9.94 3.32 -20.14
C LEU A 102 10.74 4.50 -19.56
N ALA A 103 10.77 4.66 -18.24
CA ALA A 103 11.51 5.73 -17.58
C ALA A 103 13.05 5.54 -17.62
N GLY A 104 13.53 4.32 -17.90
CA GLY A 104 14.93 4.02 -18.17
C GLY A 104 15.86 4.47 -17.03
N ALA A 105 16.86 5.28 -17.35
CA ALA A 105 17.87 5.77 -16.40
C ALA A 105 17.31 6.75 -15.34
N SER A 106 16.08 7.25 -15.51
CA SER A 106 15.45 8.17 -14.55
C SER A 106 14.82 7.44 -13.35
N VAL A 107 14.85 6.10 -13.34
CA VAL A 107 14.29 5.30 -12.25
C VAL A 107 15.27 5.21 -11.09
N ARG A 108 14.79 5.57 -9.90
CA ARG A 108 15.58 5.53 -8.66
C ARG A 108 15.99 4.11 -8.25
N VAL A 109 15.10 3.14 -8.42
CA VAL A 109 15.33 1.72 -8.09
C VAL A 109 14.94 0.86 -9.30
N PRO A 110 15.90 0.43 -10.13
CA PRO A 110 15.59 -0.28 -11.36
C PRO A 110 15.04 -1.70 -11.07
N THR A 111 13.96 -2.06 -11.73
CA THR A 111 13.41 -3.42 -11.69
C THR A 111 13.89 -4.27 -12.86
N THR A 112 14.17 -5.54 -12.57
CA THR A 112 14.54 -6.56 -13.56
C THR A 112 13.39 -7.52 -13.80
N ILE A 113 13.47 -8.30 -14.89
CA ILE A 113 12.48 -9.36 -15.18
C ILE A 113 12.45 -10.39 -14.05
N HIS A 114 13.61 -10.69 -13.44
CA HIS A 114 13.69 -11.55 -12.27
C HIS A 114 12.86 -11.01 -11.09
N ASN A 115 12.84 -9.69 -10.88
CA ASN A 115 12.02 -9.09 -9.83
C ASN A 115 10.52 -9.22 -10.13
N LEU A 116 10.12 -9.11 -11.40
CA LEU A 116 8.74 -9.33 -11.83
C LEU A 116 8.29 -10.79 -11.66
N LEU A 117 9.17 -11.76 -11.90
CA LEU A 117 8.86 -13.18 -11.68
C LEU A 117 8.79 -13.52 -10.18
N ASN A 118 9.53 -12.80 -9.34
CA ASN A 118 9.57 -13.02 -7.89
C ASN A 118 8.58 -12.17 -7.08
N ILE A 119 7.57 -11.58 -7.72
CA ILE A 119 6.54 -10.79 -7.02
C ILE A 119 5.75 -11.59 -5.99
N TYR A 120 5.73 -12.92 -6.08
CA TYR A 120 5.10 -13.77 -5.05
C TYR A 120 5.83 -13.69 -3.69
N ARG A 121 7.13 -13.36 -3.70
CA ARG A 121 7.98 -13.28 -2.51
C ARG A 121 8.36 -11.84 -2.16
N TYR A 122 8.67 -11.02 -3.17
CA TYR A 122 9.11 -9.65 -2.98
C TYR A 122 8.21 -8.69 -3.78
N PRO A 123 7.22 -8.06 -3.13
CA PRO A 123 6.32 -7.12 -3.81
C PRO A 123 7.06 -5.89 -4.33
N LEU A 124 6.65 -5.39 -5.49
CA LEU A 124 7.27 -4.23 -6.14
C LEU A 124 6.69 -2.91 -5.62
N GLY A 125 7.55 -2.01 -5.18
CA GLY A 125 7.14 -0.66 -4.75
C GLY A 125 6.05 -0.71 -3.67
N VAL A 126 4.99 0.09 -3.84
CA VAL A 126 3.88 0.20 -2.87
C VAL A 126 2.92 -1.00 -2.86
N SER A 127 3.10 -1.99 -3.74
CA SER A 127 2.22 -3.16 -3.84
C SER A 127 2.28 -4.07 -2.60
N TRP A 128 3.28 -3.88 -1.72
CA TRP A 128 3.41 -4.59 -0.44
C TRP A 128 2.15 -4.49 0.42
N TYR A 129 1.39 -3.39 0.30
CA TYR A 129 0.15 -3.22 1.05
C TYR A 129 -0.92 -4.26 0.67
N LEU A 130 -1.08 -4.55 -0.62
CA LEU A 130 -2.03 -5.57 -1.08
C LEU A 130 -1.56 -6.97 -0.67
N TYR A 131 -0.26 -7.21 -0.73
CA TYR A 131 0.36 -8.47 -0.33
C TYR A 131 0.13 -8.76 1.15
N THR A 132 0.37 -7.77 2.02
CA THR A 132 0.16 -7.88 3.47
C THR A 132 -1.32 -8.03 3.84
N LEU A 133 -2.22 -7.32 3.16
CA LEU A 133 -3.66 -7.50 3.39
C LEU A 133 -4.14 -8.91 3.00
N TRP A 134 -3.53 -9.49 1.96
CA TRP A 134 -3.77 -10.88 1.56
C TRP A 134 -3.15 -11.89 2.53
N SER A 135 -2.01 -11.60 3.17
CA SER A 135 -1.41 -12.52 4.14
C SER A 135 -2.17 -12.58 5.48
N ILE A 136 -2.93 -11.53 5.84
CA ILE A 136 -3.81 -11.50 7.03
C ILE A 136 -5.17 -12.14 6.68
N LEU A 137 -5.18 -13.26 6.00
CA LEU A 137 -6.41 -13.96 5.58
C LEU A 137 -6.75 -15.10 6.53
#